data_AF-A0A351KW44-F1
#
_entry.id   AF-A0A351KW44-F1
#
_cell.length_a   1.000
_cell.length_b   1.000
_cell.length_c   1.000
_cell.angle_alpha   90.00
_cell.angle_beta   90.00
_cell.angle_gamma   90.00
#
_symmetry.space_group_name_H-M   'P 1'
#
loop_
_entity.id
_entity.type
_entity.pdbx_description
1 polymer ?
#
loop_
_entity_poly.entity_id
_entity_poly.type
_entity_poly.pdbx_seq_one_letter_code
_entity_poly.pdbx_strand_id
1 'polypeptide(L)'
;GVSEYKETLGRIEELRQEGEQRRARNAAVAADVADLRDGTDAIEERARHDLGLVKPGETFVQVYEDNDSQNPKPKSDGSAKPLQGRTKSKIKLKNKGLTPVKPDEVP
;
A
#
# COMPACT_ATOMS: atom_id res chain seq x y z
N GLY A 1 14.15 41.52 16.56
CA GLY A 1 14.54 41.66 17.99
C GLY A 1 13.59 40.89 18.89
N VAL A 2 12.58 41.54 19.47
CA VAL A 2 11.59 40.88 20.35
C VAL A 2 10.22 40.66 19.70
N SER A 3 9.80 41.49 18.72
CA SER A 3 8.52 41.28 18.01
C SER A 3 8.60 40.11 17.03
N GLU A 4 9.69 40.00 16.28
CA GLU A 4 9.97 38.92 15.34
C GLU A 4 9.95 37.53 16.02
N TYR A 5 10.42 37.45 17.26
CA TYR A 5 10.33 36.22 18.06
C TYR A 5 8.88 35.86 18.41
N LYS A 6 8.07 36.85 18.80
CA LYS A 6 6.63 36.64 19.10
C LYS A 6 5.84 36.25 17.85
N GLU A 7 6.16 36.85 16.70
CA GLU A 7 5.54 36.50 15.41
C GLU A 7 5.91 35.07 14.99
N THR A 8 7.17 34.69 15.16
CA THR A 8 7.64 33.33 14.85
C THR A 8 6.97 32.30 15.75
N LEU A 9 6.84 32.58 17.05
CA LEU A 9 6.10 31.73 17.98
C LEU A 9 4.62 31.59 17.59
N GLY A 10 3.96 32.69 17.24
CA GLY A 10 2.57 32.64 16.76
C GLY A 10 2.42 31.77 15.51
N ARG A 11 3.38 31.84 14.59
CA ARG A 11 3.39 31.02 13.37
C ARG A 11 3.63 29.54 13.64
N ILE A 12 4.47 29.21 14.62
CA ILE A 12 4.70 27.82 15.05
C ILE A 12 3.42 27.22 15.63
N GLU A 13 2.72 27.98 16.48
CA GLU A 13 1.44 27.56 17.07
C GLU A 13 0.37 27.31 15.99
N GLU A 14 0.26 28.21 15.01
CA GLU A 14 -0.67 28.04 13.90
C GLU A 14 -0.37 26.79 13.06
N LEU A 15 0.90 26.58 12.71
CA LEU A 15 1.34 25.38 11.98
C LEU A 15 1.12 24.10 12.78
N ARG A 16 1.28 24.15 14.11
CA ARG A 16 1.03 23.02 15.00
C ARG A 16 -0.45 22.66 15.00
N GLN A 17 -1.34 23.63 15.15
CA GLN A 17 -2.79 23.43 15.10
C GLN A 17 -3.23 22.86 13.74
N GLU A 18 -2.68 23.38 12.64
CA GLU A 18 -2.96 22.85 11.31
C GLU A 18 -2.47 21.40 11.16
N GLY A 19 -1.27 21.10 11.68
CA GLY A 19 -0.73 19.75 11.73
C GLY A 19 -1.60 18.79 12.52
N GLU A 20 -2.15 19.21 13.66
CA GLU A 20 -3.08 18.41 14.47
C GLU A 20 -4.38 18.11 13.73
N GLN A 21 -4.98 19.11 13.07
CA GLN A 21 -6.18 18.91 12.26
C GLN A 21 -5.94 17.98 11.07
N ARG A 22 -4.79 18.09 10.41
CA ARG A 22 -4.39 17.18 9.31
C ARG A 22 -4.20 15.75 9.84
N ARG A 23 -3.58 15.57 11.00
CA ARG A 23 -3.39 14.26 11.64
C ARG A 23 -4.71 13.60 12.02
N ALA A 24 -5.63 14.33 12.63
CA ALA A 24 -6.94 13.81 13.02
C ALA A 24 -7.72 13.27 11.82
N ARG A 25 -7.74 14.02 10.71
CA ARG A 25 -8.38 13.57 9.46
C ARG A 25 -7.68 12.38 8.83
N ASN A 26 -6.34 12.37 8.82
CA ASN A 26 -5.59 11.24 8.29
C ASN A 26 -5.84 9.97 9.08
N ALA A 27 -5.93 10.05 10.41
CA ALA A 27 -6.24 8.91 11.26
C ALA A 27 -7.63 8.33 10.98
N ALA A 28 -8.65 9.18 10.79
CA ALA A 28 -9.99 8.74 10.41
C ALA A 28 -9.98 8.04 9.04
N VAL A 29 -9.40 8.67 8.03
CA VAL A 29 -9.31 8.10 6.67
C VAL A 29 -8.49 6.80 6.66
N ALA A 30 -7.45 6.70 7.47
CA ALA A 30 -6.64 5.48 7.57
C ALA A 30 -7.43 4.33 8.18
N ALA A 31 -8.31 4.60 9.15
CA ALA A 31 -9.21 3.60 9.71
C ALA A 31 -10.21 3.12 8.66
N ASP A 32 -10.82 4.05 7.90
CA ASP A 32 -11.76 3.71 6.83
C ASP A 32 -11.08 2.86 5.74
N VAL A 33 -9.85 3.22 5.35
CA VAL A 33 -9.06 2.44 4.38
C VAL A 33 -8.70 1.06 4.92
N ALA A 34 -8.38 0.93 6.22
CA ALA A 34 -8.10 -0.36 6.81
C ALA A 34 -9.33 -1.28 6.78
N ASP A 35 -10.49 -0.77 7.20
CA ASP A 35 -11.76 -1.50 7.16
C ASP A 35 -12.13 -1.94 5.73
N LEU A 36 -11.99 -1.03 4.75
CA LEU A 36 -12.26 -1.36 3.35
C LEU A 36 -11.31 -2.44 2.81
N ARG A 37 -10.03 -2.40 3.19
CA ARG A 37 -9.04 -3.41 2.74
C ARG A 37 -9.39 -4.78 3.32
N ASP A 38 -9.57 -4.84 4.63
CA ASP A 38 -9.93 -6.08 5.34
C ASP A 38 -11.24 -6.66 4.80
N GLY A 39 -12.23 -5.82 4.48
CA GLY A 39 -13.49 -6.24 3.87
C GLY A 39 -13.37 -6.76 2.43
N THR A 40 -12.38 -6.30 1.67
CA THR A 40 -12.16 -6.73 0.27
C THR A 40 -11.24 -7.93 0.11
N ASP A 41 -10.43 -8.26 1.12
CA ASP A 41 -9.47 -9.36 1.07
C ASP A 41 -10.16 -10.71 0.80
N ALA A 42 -11.34 -10.95 1.37
CA ALA A 42 -12.12 -12.18 1.13
C ALA A 42 -12.58 -12.32 -0.33
N ILE A 43 -12.87 -11.20 -0.99
CA ILE A 43 -13.30 -11.18 -2.40
C ILE A 43 -12.09 -11.37 -3.31
N GLU A 44 -10.96 -10.73 -2.98
CA GLU A 44 -9.72 -10.89 -3.73
C GLU A 44 -9.19 -12.32 -3.65
N GLU A 45 -9.26 -12.96 -2.48
CA GLU A 45 -8.88 -14.36 -2.30
C GLU A 45 -9.69 -15.28 -3.21
N ARG A 46 -11.02 -15.11 -3.22
CA ARG A 46 -11.90 -15.87 -4.11
C ARG A 46 -11.61 -15.61 -5.59
N ALA A 47 -11.37 -14.37 -5.97
CA ALA A 47 -11.04 -14.00 -7.35
C ALA A 47 -9.72 -14.65 -7.82
N ARG A 48 -8.73 -14.75 -6.94
CA ARG A 48 -7.42 -15.36 -7.23
C ARG A 48 -7.49 -16.89 -7.23
N HIS A 49 -8.16 -17.50 -6.24
CA HIS A 49 -8.24 -18.94 -6.09
C HIS A 49 -9.23 -19.61 -7.04
N ASP A 50 -10.45 -19.06 -7.18
CA ASP A 50 -11.52 -19.72 -7.93
C ASP A 50 -11.52 -19.31 -9.41
N LEU A 51 -11.25 -18.04 -9.69
CA LEU A 51 -11.43 -17.45 -11.02
C LEU A 51 -10.11 -17.18 -11.75
N GLY A 52 -8.96 -17.34 -11.08
CA GLY A 52 -7.64 -17.06 -11.65
C GLY A 52 -7.49 -15.60 -12.13
N LEU A 53 -8.26 -14.67 -11.56
CA LEU A 53 -8.23 -13.27 -11.94
C LEU A 53 -6.96 -12.61 -11.40
N VAL A 54 -6.31 -11.81 -12.26
CA VAL A 54 -5.08 -11.09 -11.94
C VAL A 54 -5.26 -9.62 -12.27
N LYS A 55 -4.74 -8.71 -11.44
CA LYS A 55 -4.88 -7.27 -11.69
C LYS A 55 -4.03 -6.85 -12.92
N PRO A 56 -4.41 -5.78 -13.64
CA PRO A 56 -3.59 -5.26 -14.72
C PRO A 56 -2.18 -4.91 -14.24
N GLY A 57 -1.15 -5.50 -14.88
CA GLY A 57 0.25 -5.29 -14.50
C GLY A 57 0.83 -6.32 -13.51
N GLU A 58 0.04 -7.31 -13.08
CA GLU A 58 0.51 -8.42 -12.24
C GLU A 58 0.78 -9.69 -13.07
N THR A 59 1.63 -10.59 -12.58
CA THR A 59 1.91 -11.90 -13.21
C THR A 59 1.59 -13.02 -12.20
N PHE A 60 0.70 -13.92 -12.58
CA PHE A 60 0.34 -15.09 -11.78
C PHE A 60 1.39 -16.19 -11.92
N VAL A 61 1.91 -16.70 -10.80
CA VAL A 61 2.89 -17.78 -10.76
C VAL A 61 2.37 -18.87 -9.83
N GLN A 62 2.16 -20.06 -10.37
CA GLN A 62 1.81 -21.26 -9.61
C GLN A 62 3.04 -22.16 -9.50
N VAL A 63 3.44 -22.48 -8.28
CA VAL A 63 4.55 -23.39 -8.01
C VAL A 63 3.97 -24.79 -7.84
N TYR A 64 4.43 -25.73 -8.67
CA TYR A 64 4.13 -27.15 -8.51
C TYR A 64 5.34 -27.82 -7.88
N GLU A 65 5.12 -28.67 -6.89
CA GLU A 65 6.16 -29.56 -6.38
C GLU A 65 6.34 -30.71 -7.39
N ASP A 66 7.58 -31.07 -7.73
CA ASP A 66 7.93 -32.01 -8.82
C ASP A 66 7.49 -33.48 -8.59
N ASN A 67 6.62 -33.75 -7.60
CA ASN A 67 6.14 -35.09 -7.30
C ASN A 67 4.83 -35.48 -8.00
N ASP A 68 4.16 -34.57 -8.71
CA ASP A 68 2.95 -34.89 -9.48
C ASP A 68 3.21 -34.85 -10.99
N SER A 69 3.75 -35.97 -11.49
CA SER A 69 3.94 -36.26 -12.93
C SER A 69 2.62 -36.45 -13.71
N GLN A 70 1.54 -35.79 -13.34
CA GLN A 70 0.26 -35.82 -14.08
C GLN A 70 -0.24 -34.38 -14.22
N ASN A 71 0.19 -33.73 -15.29
CA ASN A 71 -0.21 -32.39 -15.70
C ASN A 71 -1.62 -32.43 -16.36
N PRO A 72 -2.72 -32.00 -15.72
CA PRO A 72 -3.94 -31.70 -16.46
C PRO A 72 -3.72 -30.38 -17.22
N LYS A 73 -3.63 -30.49 -18.55
CA LYS A 73 -3.50 -29.35 -19.46
C LYS A 73 -4.50 -28.24 -19.10
N PRO A 74 -4.08 -26.99 -18.90
CA PRO A 74 -5.00 -25.88 -18.74
C PRO A 74 -5.81 -25.70 -20.03
N LYS A 75 -7.14 -25.80 -19.94
CA LYS A 75 -8.03 -25.42 -21.04
C LYS A 75 -7.93 -23.91 -21.22
N SER A 76 -7.29 -23.51 -22.32
CA SER A 76 -7.22 -22.14 -22.78
C SER A 76 -8.56 -21.74 -23.41
N ASP A 77 -9.38 -20.97 -22.68
CA ASP A 77 -10.38 -20.11 -23.32
C ASP A 77 -9.84 -18.68 -23.36
N GLY A 78 -9.53 -18.22 -24.58
CA GLY A 78 -9.63 -16.81 -24.95
C GLY A 78 -8.47 -15.87 -24.62
N SER A 79 -7.50 -15.81 -25.54
CA SER A 79 -6.83 -14.58 -25.99
C SER A 79 -6.04 -13.70 -25.00
N ALA A 80 -4.71 -13.78 -25.07
CA ALA A 80 -3.82 -12.60 -25.20
C ALA A 80 -2.38 -13.02 -25.57
N LYS A 81 -1.80 -12.31 -26.55
CA LYS A 81 -0.47 -12.56 -27.16
C LYS A 81 0.69 -12.18 -26.21
N PRO A 82 1.88 -12.82 -26.30
CA PRO A 82 3.02 -12.46 -25.46
C PRO A 82 3.92 -11.42 -26.14
N LEU A 83 4.37 -10.41 -25.39
CA LEU A 83 5.53 -9.58 -25.73
C LEU A 83 6.58 -9.76 -24.64
N GLN A 84 7.78 -10.10 -25.09
CA GLN A 84 8.91 -10.55 -24.29
C GLN A 84 9.44 -9.52 -23.27
N GLY A 85 9.79 -10.03 -22.09
CA GLY A 85 11.10 -9.83 -21.46
C GLY A 85 11.37 -8.48 -20.76
N ARG A 86 11.48 -8.52 -19.42
CA ARG A 86 12.70 -8.10 -18.70
C ARG A 86 12.65 -8.52 -17.22
N THR A 87 13.83 -8.72 -16.70
CA THR A 87 14.19 -9.49 -15.51
C THR A 87 13.81 -8.82 -14.18
N LYS A 88 13.60 -9.70 -13.19
CA LYS A 88 13.22 -9.43 -11.80
C LYS A 88 14.20 -8.46 -11.12
N SER A 89 13.71 -7.33 -10.64
CA SER A 89 14.41 -6.51 -9.62
C SER A 89 13.57 -6.48 -8.35
N LYS A 90 14.11 -7.02 -7.26
CA LYS A 90 13.52 -7.04 -5.92
C LYS A 90 13.30 -5.60 -5.43
N ILE A 91 12.07 -5.12 -5.41
CA ILE A 91 11.73 -3.85 -4.75
C ILE A 91 11.35 -4.18 -3.30
N LYS A 92 12.27 -3.87 -2.38
CA LYS A 92 12.00 -3.90 -0.93
C LYS A 92 11.23 -2.63 -0.57
N LEU A 93 9.90 -2.70 -0.49
CA LEU A 93 9.11 -1.60 0.06
C LEU A 93 9.43 -1.49 1.56
N LYS A 94 10.21 -0.47 1.91
CA LYS A 94 10.35 -0.02 3.30
C LYS A 94 9.16 0.89 3.57
N ASN A 95 8.13 0.37 4.22
CA ASN A 95 7.15 1.22 4.89
C ASN A 95 7.89 1.91 6.03
N LYS A 96 8.39 3.12 5.78
CA LYS A 96 8.87 4.00 6.84
C LYS A 96 7.63 4.34 7.67
N GLY A 97 7.49 3.68 8.81
CA GLY A 97 6.49 4.05 9.80
C GLY A 97 6.64 5.55 10.06
N LEU A 98 5.53 6.29 9.91
CA LEU A 98 5.46 7.67 10.35
C LEU A 98 5.65 7.63 11.87
N THR A 99 6.88 7.86 12.32
CA THR A 99 7.19 7.92 13.74
C THR A 99 6.44 9.12 14.33
N PRO A 100 5.73 8.96 15.46
CA PRO A 100 5.14 10.10 16.13
C PRO A 100 6.28 11.04 16.55
N VAL A 101 6.31 12.22 15.95
CA VAL A 101 7.26 13.27 16.35
C VAL A 101 6.83 13.72 17.74
N LYS A 102 7.67 13.46 18.74
CA LYS A 102 7.43 13.85 20.13
C LYS A 102 7.29 15.38 20.20
N PRO A 103 6.43 15.91 21.08
CA PRO A 103 6.14 17.34 21.13
C PRO A 103 7.33 18.23 21.51
N ASP A 104 8.42 17.65 22.01
CA ASP A 104 9.55 18.39 22.62
C ASP A 104 10.82 18.46 21.77
N GLU A 105 10.76 18.08 20.49
CA GLU A 105 11.89 18.25 19.53
C GLU A 105 11.51 19.24 18.43
N VAL A 106 11.40 20.52 18.79
CA VAL A 106 11.56 21.64 17.84
C VAL A 106 12.50 22.64 18.54
N PRO A 107 13.66 23.00 17.96
CA PRO A 107 14.53 24.01 18.54
C PRO A 107 13.87 25.40 18.55
#